data_AF-A0AAD5CZ30-F1
#
_entry.id   AF-A0AAD5CZ30-F1
#
_cell.length_a   1.000
_cell.length_b   1.000
_cell.length_c   1.000
_cell.angle_alpha   90.00
_cell.angle_beta   90.00
_cell.angle_gamma   90.00
#
_symmetry.space_group_name_H-M   'P 1'
#
loop_
_entity.id
_entity.type
_entity.pdbx_description
1 polymer ?
#
loop_
_entity_poly.entity_id
_entity_poly.type
_entity_poly.pdbx_seq_one_letter_code
_entity_poly.pdbx_strand_id
1 'polypeptide(L)'
;MASISSSAMATVSAPAQANMVAPFIGLKANVAFPATKKANDFSSLPSNGGRVQCMKVWPPLGKKKYETLSYLPDLTDAQLAKEVDYLLRSKWVPCLEFELEHGFVYRENARSPGYYDGRYWTMWKLPMF
;
A
#
# COMPACT_ATOMS: atom_id res chain seq x y z
N MET A 1 -29.49 11.75 48.90
CA MET A 1 -29.20 11.95 47.46
C MET A 1 -28.86 10.62 46.86
N ALA A 2 -29.65 10.13 45.92
CA ALA A 2 -29.41 8.88 45.20
C ALA A 2 -28.28 9.10 44.16
N SER A 3 -27.24 8.28 44.16
CA SER A 3 -26.23 8.26 43.11
C SER A 3 -26.73 7.38 41.96
N ILE A 4 -26.92 7.99 40.80
CA ILE A 4 -27.41 7.36 39.57
C ILE A 4 -26.22 6.69 38.88
N SER A 5 -26.33 5.39 38.62
CA SER A 5 -25.39 4.60 37.83
C SER A 5 -25.29 5.15 36.40
N SER A 6 -24.08 5.39 35.91
CA SER A 6 -23.83 5.75 34.50
C SER A 6 -23.34 4.53 33.74
N SER A 7 -24.15 4.02 32.81
CA SER A 7 -23.77 2.99 31.85
C SER A 7 -23.10 3.65 30.64
N ALA A 8 -21.85 3.30 30.36
CA ALA A 8 -21.15 3.75 29.16
C ALA A 8 -21.70 2.99 27.93
N MET A 9 -22.23 3.73 26.94
CA MET A 9 -22.65 3.19 25.64
C MET A 9 -21.42 2.99 24.76
N ALA A 10 -21.18 1.75 24.32
CA ALA A 10 -20.19 1.44 23.30
C ALA A 10 -20.70 1.87 21.92
N THR A 11 -20.02 2.82 21.28
CA THR A 11 -20.26 3.21 19.89
C THR A 11 -19.60 2.19 18.97
N VAL A 12 -20.42 1.38 18.29
CA VAL A 12 -19.96 0.47 17.24
C VAL A 12 -19.64 1.30 16.00
N SER A 13 -18.38 1.44 15.64
CA SER A 13 -17.95 2.06 14.39
C SER A 13 -18.30 1.16 13.21
N ALA A 14 -19.25 1.59 12.37
CA ALA A 14 -19.54 0.92 11.11
C ALA A 14 -18.35 1.04 10.14
N PRO A 15 -18.06 0.02 9.31
CA PRO A 15 -16.98 0.09 8.34
C PRO A 15 -17.29 1.14 7.25
N ALA A 16 -16.28 1.93 6.89
CA ALA A 16 -16.38 2.92 5.82
C ALA A 16 -16.69 2.23 4.48
N GLN A 17 -17.83 2.58 3.88
CA GLN A 17 -18.24 2.10 2.57
C GLN A 17 -17.21 2.52 1.53
N ALA A 18 -16.63 1.54 0.82
CA ALA A 18 -15.73 1.82 -0.29
C ALA A 18 -16.49 2.61 -1.37
N ASN A 19 -16.05 3.84 -1.65
CA ASN A 19 -16.61 4.65 -2.73
C ASN A 19 -16.13 4.05 -4.06
N MET A 20 -16.85 3.02 -4.54
CA MET A 20 -16.53 2.31 -5.78
C MET A 20 -16.82 3.23 -6.97
N VAL A 21 -15.78 3.87 -7.50
CA VAL A 21 -15.85 4.64 -8.75
C VAL A 21 -15.77 3.68 -9.92
N ALA A 22 -16.66 3.85 -10.90
CA ALA A 22 -16.75 2.98 -12.07
C ALA A 22 -15.42 2.88 -12.85
N PRO A 23 -15.09 1.70 -13.42
CA PRO A 23 -13.88 1.52 -14.21
C PRO A 23 -13.87 2.42 -15.45
N PHE A 24 -12.69 2.91 -15.84
CA PHE A 24 -12.52 3.77 -17.02
C PHE A 24 -12.78 2.96 -18.31
N ILE A 25 -13.86 3.28 -19.02
CA ILE A 25 -14.25 2.63 -20.29
C ILE A 25 -13.69 3.41 -21.50
N GLY A 26 -12.61 4.19 -21.30
CA GLY A 26 -11.99 5.00 -22.36
C GLY A 26 -12.60 6.39 -22.53
N LEU A 27 -11.82 7.30 -23.14
CA LEU A 27 -12.27 8.63 -23.54
C LEU A 27 -12.99 8.52 -24.90
N LYS A 28 -14.27 8.90 -24.97
CA LYS A 28 -14.91 9.12 -26.27
C LYS A 28 -14.28 10.36 -26.90
N ALA A 29 -13.49 10.17 -27.95
CA ALA A 29 -12.87 11.26 -28.69
C ALA A 29 -13.93 12.01 -29.51
N ASN A 30 -14.29 13.22 -29.09
CA ASN A 30 -15.03 14.15 -29.93
C ASN A 30 -14.04 14.87 -30.84
N VAL A 31 -13.83 14.36 -32.05
CA VAL A 31 -13.20 15.15 -33.12
C VAL A 31 -14.30 16.00 -33.77
N ALA A 32 -14.82 16.97 -33.00
CA ALA A 32 -15.73 17.98 -33.53
C ALA A 32 -14.97 19.30 -33.60
N PHE A 33 -14.28 19.54 -34.72
CA PHE A 33 -13.90 20.90 -35.08
C PHE A 33 -15.18 21.72 -35.24
N PRO A 34 -15.28 22.93 -34.66
CA PRO A 34 -16.52 23.71 -34.71
C PRO A 34 -16.72 24.30 -36.10
N ALA A 35 -17.17 23.47 -37.05
CA ALA A 35 -17.74 23.93 -38.30
C ALA A 35 -19.23 24.20 -38.04
N THR A 36 -19.59 25.48 -38.00
CA THR A 36 -20.95 26.06 -37.88
C THR A 36 -21.58 26.07 -36.48
N LYS A 37 -21.84 27.29 -36.00
CA LYS A 37 -22.59 27.58 -34.77
C LYS A 37 -24.07 27.24 -34.99
N LYS A 38 -24.54 26.09 -34.51
CA LYS A 38 -25.97 25.86 -34.22
C LYS A 38 -26.21 25.99 -32.72
N ALA A 39 -27.41 26.46 -32.37
CA ALA A 39 -27.83 26.74 -31.00
C ALA A 39 -27.52 25.57 -30.07
N ASN A 40 -26.87 25.92 -28.96
CA ASN A 40 -26.35 25.03 -27.94
C ASN A 40 -27.46 24.23 -27.23
N ASP A 41 -27.82 23.06 -27.77
CA ASP A 41 -28.55 22.04 -27.02
C ASP A 41 -27.54 21.00 -26.48
N PHE A 42 -27.06 21.23 -25.26
CA PHE A 42 -26.05 20.39 -24.59
C PHE A 42 -26.63 19.10 -24.01
N SER A 43 -27.94 18.84 -24.14
CA SER A 43 -28.65 17.71 -23.51
C SER A 43 -28.25 16.33 -24.04
N SER A 44 -27.59 16.25 -25.21
CA SER A 44 -27.22 15.00 -25.89
C SER A 44 -25.72 14.75 -25.97
N LEU A 45 -24.88 15.63 -25.41
CA LEU A 45 -23.44 15.40 -25.39
C LEU A 45 -23.13 14.31 -24.35
N PRO A 46 -22.48 13.20 -24.72
CA PRO A 46 -22.01 12.22 -23.75
C PRO A 46 -20.90 12.87 -22.92
N SER A 47 -21.29 13.47 -21.79
CA SER A 47 -20.34 13.90 -20.77
C SER A 47 -19.74 12.65 -20.15
N ASN A 48 -18.42 12.64 -19.96
CA ASN A 48 -17.77 11.70 -19.03
C ASN A 48 -18.17 12.11 -17.59
N GLY A 49 -19.47 12.12 -17.30
CA GLY A 49 -20.09 12.72 -16.12
C GLY A 49 -19.85 11.96 -14.82
N GLY A 50 -19.09 10.86 -14.87
CA GLY A 50 -18.48 10.27 -13.69
C GLY A 50 -17.10 10.87 -13.47
N ARG A 51 -16.69 11.11 -12.22
CA ARG A 51 -15.29 11.44 -11.89
C ARG A 51 -14.40 10.26 -12.27
N VAL A 52 -14.02 10.12 -13.54
CA VAL A 52 -13.17 9.02 -13.96
C VAL A 52 -11.73 9.35 -13.59
N GLN A 53 -11.20 8.67 -12.58
CA GLN A 53 -9.79 8.75 -12.22
C GLN A 53 -8.96 8.01 -13.29
N CYS A 54 -8.55 8.72 -14.34
CA CYS A 54 -7.78 8.15 -15.46
C CYS A 54 -6.30 7.92 -15.10
N MET A 55 -5.84 8.50 -13.99
CA MET A 55 -4.48 8.38 -13.50
C MET A 55 -4.52 8.14 -11.99
N LYS A 56 -3.75 7.16 -11.51
CA LYS A 56 -3.58 6.91 -10.08
C LYS A 56 -2.26 7.53 -9.64
N VAL A 57 -2.27 8.22 -8.50
CA VAL A 57 -1.06 8.74 -7.87
C VAL A 57 -0.57 7.74 -6.85
N TRP A 58 0.73 7.40 -6.89
CA TRP A 58 1.31 6.51 -5.90
C TRP A 58 1.33 7.18 -4.51
N PRO A 59 0.87 6.50 -3.44
CA PRO A 59 0.82 7.11 -2.11
C PRO A 59 2.23 7.42 -1.57
N PRO A 60 2.51 8.67 -1.15
CA PRO A 60 3.80 9.05 -0.59
C PRO A 60 3.96 8.67 0.89
N LEU A 61 2.87 8.35 1.59
CA LEU A 61 2.82 8.06 3.02
C LEU A 61 2.26 6.66 3.28
N GLY A 62 2.66 6.03 4.40
CA GLY A 62 2.14 4.73 4.82
C GLY A 62 2.50 3.56 3.89
N LYS A 63 3.52 3.72 3.04
CA LYS A 63 3.99 2.72 2.07
C LYS A 63 5.49 2.44 2.19
N LYS A 64 6.01 2.37 3.43
CA LYS A 64 7.39 1.90 3.67
C LYS A 64 7.56 0.45 3.19
N LYS A 65 8.79 0.06 2.89
CA LYS A 65 9.15 -1.21 2.23
C LYS A 65 10.29 -1.91 2.94
N TYR A 66 10.38 -3.21 2.72
CA TYR A 66 11.30 -4.14 3.40
C TYR A 66 12.05 -4.98 2.36
N GLU A 67 12.58 -4.33 1.32
CA GLU A 67 13.32 -4.97 0.23
C GLU A 67 12.50 -6.04 -0.53
N THR A 68 13.13 -7.15 -0.92
CA THR A 68 12.58 -8.24 -1.75
C THR A 68 11.23 -8.73 -1.23
N LEU A 69 10.28 -8.93 -2.16
CA LEU A 69 8.88 -9.33 -1.92
C LEU A 69 7.96 -8.28 -1.28
N SER A 70 8.47 -7.20 -0.66
CA SER A 70 7.64 -6.22 0.08
C SER A 70 6.70 -5.33 -0.75
N TYR A 71 6.75 -5.42 -2.08
CA TYR A 71 5.79 -4.78 -2.99
C TYR A 71 4.59 -5.66 -3.34
N LEU A 72 4.69 -6.96 -3.07
CA LEU A 72 3.61 -7.92 -3.29
C LEU A 72 2.58 -7.82 -2.14
N PRO A 73 1.40 -8.44 -2.30
CA PRO A 73 0.52 -8.71 -1.16
C PRO A 73 1.24 -9.54 -0.09
N ASP A 74 0.78 -9.44 1.16
CA ASP A 74 1.34 -10.20 2.28
C ASP A 74 1.29 -11.70 1.98
N LEU A 75 2.40 -12.38 2.23
CA LEU A 75 2.51 -13.80 1.97
C LEU A 75 1.68 -14.60 2.96
N THR A 76 0.93 -15.56 2.44
CA THR A 76 0.31 -16.59 3.26
C THR A 76 1.37 -17.55 3.82
N ASP A 77 1.08 -18.25 4.91
CA ASP A 77 1.98 -19.24 5.51
C ASP A 77 2.46 -20.29 4.50
N ALA A 78 1.58 -20.71 3.59
CA ALA A 78 1.91 -21.66 2.52
C ALA A 78 2.87 -21.08 1.47
N GLN A 79 2.82 -19.77 1.19
CA GLN A 79 3.77 -19.10 0.31
C GLN A 79 5.10 -18.87 1.03
N LEU A 80 5.07 -18.47 2.29
CA LEU A 80 6.27 -18.31 3.12
C LEU A 80 7.06 -19.63 3.21
N ALA A 81 6.37 -20.76 3.43
CA ALA A 81 6.99 -22.08 3.46
C ALA A 81 7.70 -22.42 2.13
N LYS A 82 7.14 -22.02 0.98
CA LYS A 82 7.76 -22.26 -0.34
C LYS A 82 9.05 -21.46 -0.54
N GLU A 83 9.14 -20.26 0.01
CA GLU A 83 10.37 -19.45 -0.01
C GLU A 83 11.45 -20.09 0.87
N VAL A 84 11.07 -20.63 2.03
CA VAL A 84 11.98 -21.42 2.88
C VAL A 84 12.44 -22.68 2.14
N ASP A 85 11.53 -23.41 1.50
CA ASP A 85 11.88 -24.58 0.70
C ASP A 85 12.83 -24.24 -0.45
N TYR A 86 12.69 -23.05 -1.06
CA TYR A 86 13.61 -22.57 -2.09
C TYR A 86 15.03 -22.37 -1.54
N LEU A 87 15.18 -21.78 -0.35
CA LEU A 87 16.47 -21.69 0.36
C LEU A 87 17.11 -23.07 0.55
N LEU A 88 16.34 -24.03 1.06
CA LEU A 88 16.82 -25.38 1.36
C LEU A 88 17.21 -26.15 0.09
N ARG A 89 16.41 -26.04 -0.98
CA ARG A 89 16.76 -26.63 -2.30
C ARG A 89 18.04 -26.02 -2.88
N SER A 90 18.28 -24.74 -2.62
CA SER A 90 19.46 -24.00 -3.08
C SER A 90 20.70 -24.27 -2.21
N LYS A 91 20.59 -25.09 -1.15
CA LYS A 91 21.66 -25.39 -0.19
C LYS A 91 22.17 -24.15 0.56
N TRP A 92 21.27 -23.21 0.83
CA TRP A 92 21.56 -22.04 1.65
C TRP A 92 21.07 -22.27 3.09
N VAL A 93 21.85 -21.80 4.06
CA VAL A 93 21.53 -21.93 5.49
C VAL A 93 20.58 -20.80 5.89
N PRO A 94 19.34 -21.09 6.31
CA PRO A 94 18.41 -20.05 6.75
C PRO A 94 18.82 -19.48 8.11
N CYS A 95 18.53 -18.20 8.32
CA CYS A 95 18.74 -17.48 9.58
C CYS A 95 17.60 -16.46 9.76
N LEU A 96 17.24 -16.19 11.01
CA LEU A 96 16.23 -15.21 11.37
C LEU A 96 16.89 -14.03 12.10
N GLU A 97 16.40 -12.83 11.80
CA GLU A 97 16.82 -11.58 12.43
C GLU A 97 15.58 -10.75 12.82
N PHE A 98 15.70 -9.92 13.85
CA PHE A 98 14.63 -9.05 14.34
C PHE A 98 15.18 -7.71 14.87
N GLU A 99 14.32 -6.70 14.92
CA GLU A 99 14.66 -5.34 15.36
C GLU A 99 13.47 -4.72 16.09
N LEU A 100 13.74 -3.97 17.18
CA LEU A 100 12.70 -3.42 18.05
C LEU A 100 12.61 -1.89 17.99
N GLU A 101 13.70 -1.22 17.64
CA GLU A 101 13.83 0.23 17.67
C GLU A 101 13.91 0.81 16.25
N HIS A 102 14.82 0.29 15.42
CA HIS A 102 15.21 0.89 14.14
C HIS A 102 14.88 0.00 12.94
N GLY A 103 13.60 -0.21 12.65
CA GLY A 103 13.16 -1.03 11.51
C GLY A 103 13.51 -0.51 10.10
N PHE A 104 14.19 0.63 9.98
CA PHE A 104 14.64 1.22 8.72
C PHE A 104 16.02 1.83 8.85
N VAL A 105 16.75 1.85 7.73
CA VAL A 105 18.07 2.46 7.62
C VAL A 105 18.01 3.97 7.95
N TYR A 106 19.03 4.43 8.68
CA TYR A 106 19.21 5.85 9.04
C TYR A 106 20.70 6.23 9.03
N ARG A 107 21.03 7.48 9.37
CA ARG A 107 22.41 7.99 9.36
C ARG A 107 22.66 8.92 10.54
N GLU A 108 23.25 8.38 11.59
CA GLU A 108 23.64 9.07 12.82
C GLU A 108 25.17 9.17 12.92
N ASN A 109 25.87 8.04 12.78
CA ASN A 109 27.29 7.94 13.13
C ASN A 109 28.24 8.44 12.03
N ALA A 110 27.86 8.28 10.76
CA ALA A 110 28.64 8.81 9.64
C ALA A 110 27.79 9.08 8.40
N ARG A 111 28.31 9.92 7.50
CA ARG A 111 27.67 10.28 6.22
C ARG A 111 28.54 10.06 4.98
N SER A 112 29.62 9.30 5.11
CA SER A 112 30.46 8.89 3.98
C SER A 112 29.71 7.97 2.99
N PRO A 113 30.13 7.91 1.71
CA PRO A 113 29.55 7.00 0.73
C PRO A 113 29.57 5.55 1.21
N GLY A 114 28.45 4.83 1.04
CA GLY A 114 28.32 3.41 1.43
C GLY A 114 28.05 3.16 2.93
N TYR A 115 28.11 4.19 3.78
CA TYR A 115 27.81 4.06 5.20
C TYR A 115 26.35 4.41 5.52
N TYR A 116 25.70 3.48 6.24
CA TYR A 116 24.38 3.64 6.83
C TYR A 116 24.26 2.85 8.15
N ASP A 117 23.54 3.43 9.11
CA ASP A 117 23.15 2.79 10.38
C ASP A 117 21.82 2.03 10.20
N GLY A 118 21.52 1.09 11.11
CA GLY A 118 20.27 0.31 11.06
C GLY A 118 20.19 -0.72 9.93
N ARG A 119 21.34 -1.10 9.34
CA ARG A 119 21.42 -2.21 8.35
C ARG A 119 21.47 -3.59 9.00
N TYR A 120 22.09 -3.68 10.18
CA TYR A 120 22.17 -4.93 10.94
C TYR A 120 21.03 -5.00 11.94
N TRP A 121 20.42 -6.17 12.04
CA TRP A 121 19.40 -6.50 13.03
C TRP A 121 19.92 -7.56 14.00
N THR A 122 19.17 -7.81 15.07
CA THR A 122 19.55 -8.79 16.09
C THR A 122 19.26 -10.21 15.61
N MET A 123 20.26 -11.08 15.63
CA MET A 123 20.11 -12.49 15.27
C MET A 123 19.21 -13.24 16.26
N TRP A 124 18.27 -14.03 15.73
CA TRP A 124 17.47 -14.95 16.53
C TRP A 124 18.16 -16.31 16.64
N LYS A 125 18.66 -16.63 17.83
CA LYS A 125 19.44 -17.86 18.10
C LYS A 125 20.69 -17.94 17.23
N LEU A 126 20.72 -18.84 16.24
CA LEU A 126 21.86 -19.13 15.36
C LEU A 126 21.35 -19.56 13.97
N PRO A 127 22.19 -19.49 12.91
CA PRO A 127 21.88 -20.07 11.62
C PRO A 127 21.56 -21.57 11.75
N MET A 128 20.61 -22.05 10.95
CA MET A 128 20.06 -23.41 11.04
C MET A 128 20.85 -24.38 10.14
N PHE A 129 22.05 -24.79 10.59
CA PHE A 129 22.94 -25.71 9.87
C PHE A 129 22.39 -27.13 9.72
#